data_AF-A0A8S1NXR9-F1
#
_entry.id   AF-A0A8S1NXR9-F1
#
_cell.length_a   1.000
_cell.length_b   1.000
_cell.length_c   1.000
_cell.angle_alpha   90.00
_cell.angle_beta   90.00
_cell.angle_gamma   90.00
#
_symmetry.space_group_name_H-M   'P 1'
#
loop_
_entity.id
_entity.type
_entity.pdbx_description
1 polymer ?
#
loop_
_entity_poly.entity_id
_entity_poly.type
_entity_poly.pdbx_seq_one_letter_code
_entity_poly.pdbx_strand_id
1 'polypeptide(L)'
;MSDSNSHRLKLSIDIHSIKEHSFRGLIYAHYSHYPQIGIKQQFRTAPVIEITKPFVEISFQNSFASYIFDTNKEELQKLFEETQLQIELFHQDRLKKDQFIGISTINLAELLKSPIRKSSKSYARALDAYYPIDDNNDQDTKRIGLLRCICYLEDLGPLDQLQQQEQTAIEQIVGDPALPIISYPNSDDPEKQQVILELHSLEHKVIWELDTWKKSEEAKFRVLLKQKEFELTTKLYQDFKNKELDRERQLKQALTQIQVIENKIKNKGTELLKREQKIQQLEDEVKSKLLETAKIIKVKDEEMGILIKRQKDEKLNLEKEKTLLSLKLTDAQAAIQKLEEENKSLKKEIEKSPVAMVKENLQEKVMEITELKKELDRTNQIKEQYKQYYEKMRDELIKEKKQSQDNNQLIQNTLLEFEKVKLELLEVKQKQSINSQTNFQMIKQNMEIYQQEQQQQQQQQQQQYQQQIINPPKVEQIQEYNNQSNNPFKNGLIDKSSQKLTFQKNQKSYKNYPNLDNKSDLQRLLQEREYLIESGEYQVDDPLIEELTKQIQQLGGH
;
A
#
# COMPACT_ATOMS: atom_id res chain seq x y z
N MET A 1 -34.20 73.57 -48.02
CA MET A 1 -34.62 74.20 -46.76
C MET A 1 -33.41 74.26 -45.85
N SER A 2 -33.34 75.18 -44.90
CA SER A 2 -32.27 75.21 -43.90
C SER A 2 -32.66 74.30 -42.74
N ASP A 3 -31.89 73.25 -42.48
CA ASP A 3 -32.17 72.31 -41.40
C ASP A 3 -31.79 72.93 -40.04
N SER A 4 -32.73 73.67 -39.45
CA SER A 4 -32.62 74.48 -38.21
C SER A 4 -32.41 73.66 -36.92
N ASN A 5 -31.80 72.48 -37.03
CA ASN A 5 -31.47 71.57 -35.94
C ASN A 5 -30.15 70.80 -36.21
N SER A 6 -29.35 71.25 -37.19
CA SER A 6 -28.02 70.70 -37.49
C SER A 6 -26.97 71.27 -36.54
N HIS A 7 -26.11 70.38 -36.03
CA HIS A 7 -25.03 70.69 -35.10
C HIS A 7 -23.67 70.51 -35.78
N ARG A 8 -22.68 71.29 -35.36
CA ARG A 8 -21.29 71.10 -35.77
C ARG A 8 -20.63 70.07 -34.85
N LEU A 9 -20.22 68.95 -35.42
CA LEU A 9 -19.63 67.83 -34.70
C LEU A 9 -18.15 67.69 -35.02
N LYS A 10 -17.36 67.26 -34.02
CA LYS A 10 -15.95 66.90 -34.17
C LYS A 10 -15.72 65.46 -33.76
N LEU A 11 -15.51 64.58 -34.74
CA LEU A 11 -15.06 63.20 -34.53
C LEU A 11 -13.53 63.20 -34.46
N SER A 12 -12.95 62.67 -33.39
CA SER A 12 -11.50 62.47 -33.25
C SER A 12 -11.19 61.00 -33.02
N ILE A 13 -10.14 60.49 -33.66
CA ILE A 13 -9.77 59.08 -33.68
C ILE A 13 -8.30 58.99 -33.28
N ASP A 14 -7.98 58.22 -32.25
CA ASP A 14 -6.61 57.84 -31.87
C ASP A 14 -6.40 56.34 -32.07
N ILE A 15 -5.56 55.98 -33.03
CA ILE A 15 -5.12 54.59 -33.25
C ILE A 15 -4.04 54.24 -32.21
N HIS A 16 -4.45 54.01 -30.96
CA HIS A 16 -3.58 54.13 -29.81
C HIS A 16 -2.46 53.07 -29.72
N SER A 17 -2.79 51.78 -29.80
CA SER A 17 -1.83 50.68 -29.59
C SER A 17 -2.25 49.36 -30.24
N ILE A 18 -1.29 48.47 -30.47
CA ILE A 18 -1.53 47.06 -30.86
C ILE A 18 -1.01 46.16 -29.74
N LYS A 19 -1.75 45.09 -29.43
CA LYS A 19 -1.32 43.99 -28.55
C LYS A 19 -1.74 42.62 -29.08
N GLU A 20 -1.29 41.56 -28.42
CA GLU A 20 -1.67 40.16 -28.73
C GLU A 20 -1.38 39.73 -30.19
N HIS A 21 -0.49 40.45 -30.89
CA HIS A 21 -0.25 40.28 -32.31
C HIS A 21 0.63 39.05 -32.62
N SER A 22 0.32 38.35 -33.71
CA SER A 22 1.11 37.22 -34.23
C SER A 22 2.15 37.63 -35.28
N PHE A 23 2.05 38.83 -35.85
CA PHE A 23 2.95 39.38 -36.86
C PHE A 23 4.13 40.18 -36.26
N ARG A 24 5.10 40.53 -37.12
CA ARG A 24 6.35 41.28 -36.81
C ARG A 24 6.76 42.19 -37.97
N GLY A 25 7.69 43.10 -37.72
CA GLY A 25 8.30 43.98 -38.73
C GLY A 25 7.91 45.46 -38.55
N LEU A 26 8.05 46.28 -39.60
CA LEU A 26 7.76 47.72 -39.55
C LEU A 26 6.30 47.99 -39.91
N ILE A 27 5.48 48.36 -38.93
CA ILE A 27 4.02 48.44 -39.09
C ILE A 27 3.51 49.88 -39.12
N TYR A 28 2.51 50.14 -39.95
CA TYR A 28 1.67 51.34 -39.86
C TYR A 28 0.19 50.97 -39.94
N ALA A 29 -0.67 51.79 -39.35
CA ALA A 29 -2.10 51.74 -39.52
C ALA A 29 -2.57 52.79 -40.54
N HIS A 30 -3.65 52.47 -41.25
CA HIS A 30 -4.22 53.23 -42.34
C HIS A 30 -5.75 53.18 -42.25
N TYR A 31 -6.44 54.25 -42.64
CA TYR A 31 -7.85 54.17 -42.99
C TYR A 31 -8.18 55.06 -44.19
N SER A 32 -9.19 54.63 -44.94
CA SER A 32 -9.64 55.28 -46.17
C SER A 32 -10.38 56.61 -45.91
N HIS A 33 -10.74 57.29 -47.00
CA HIS A 33 -11.60 58.47 -46.95
C HIS A 33 -13.05 58.08 -46.57
N TYR A 34 -13.65 58.84 -45.66
CA TYR A 34 -15.07 58.74 -45.28
C TYR A 34 -15.66 60.16 -45.25
N PRO A 35 -16.03 60.73 -46.41
CA PRO A 35 -16.45 62.13 -46.51
C PRO A 35 -17.64 62.51 -45.62
N GLN A 36 -18.54 61.56 -45.37
CA GLN A 36 -19.77 61.73 -44.59
C GLN A 36 -19.49 62.10 -43.12
N ILE A 37 -18.40 61.59 -42.54
CA ILE A 37 -17.92 61.90 -41.18
C ILE A 37 -16.73 62.87 -41.19
N GLY A 38 -16.58 63.64 -42.27
CA GLY A 38 -15.55 64.68 -42.41
C GLY A 38 -14.15 64.18 -42.79
N ILE A 39 -13.94 62.88 -43.00
CA ILE A 39 -12.64 62.29 -43.38
C ILE A 39 -12.41 62.48 -44.88
N LYS A 40 -12.02 63.71 -45.26
CA LYS A 40 -11.82 64.16 -46.65
C LYS A 40 -10.55 63.63 -47.32
N GLN A 41 -9.61 63.08 -46.54
CA GLN A 41 -8.37 62.47 -47.02
C GLN A 41 -8.07 61.22 -46.19
N GLN A 42 -7.38 60.25 -46.79
CA GLN A 42 -6.90 59.05 -46.09
C GLN A 42 -5.96 59.39 -44.93
N PHE A 43 -5.90 58.52 -43.92
CA PHE A 43 -4.97 58.64 -42.80
C PHE A 43 -3.86 57.60 -42.83
N ARG A 44 -2.70 57.89 -42.21
CA ARG A 44 -1.59 56.97 -42.01
C ARG A 44 -0.83 57.36 -40.74
N THR A 45 -0.58 56.42 -39.83
CA THR A 45 0.29 56.64 -38.66
C THR A 45 1.75 56.84 -39.09
N ALA A 46 2.47 57.78 -38.48
CA ALA A 46 3.88 58.03 -38.78
C ALA A 46 4.66 58.57 -37.57
N PRO A 47 5.88 58.09 -37.27
CA PRO A 47 6.64 57.04 -37.98
C PRO A 47 6.01 55.64 -37.87
N VAL A 48 6.51 54.71 -38.68
CA VAL A 48 6.19 53.28 -38.58
C VAL A 48 6.76 52.70 -37.28
N ILE A 49 6.05 51.77 -36.65
CA ILE A 49 6.48 51.11 -35.40
C ILE A 49 7.20 49.79 -35.67
N GLU A 50 8.28 49.50 -34.96
CA GLU A 50 9.01 48.24 -35.11
C GLU A 50 8.48 47.17 -34.13
N ILE A 51 7.90 46.11 -34.67
CA ILE A 51 7.32 45.01 -33.91
C ILE A 51 8.28 43.80 -33.94
N THR A 52 9.06 43.64 -32.87
CA THR A 52 10.12 42.59 -32.78
C THR A 52 9.70 41.34 -32.01
N LYS A 53 8.82 41.47 -31.01
CA LYS A 53 8.40 40.39 -30.09
C LYS A 53 6.88 40.25 -30.10
N PRO A 54 6.32 39.04 -30.27
CA PRO A 54 4.87 38.82 -30.20
C PRO A 54 4.34 39.06 -28.78
N PHE A 55 3.05 39.35 -28.66
CA PHE A 55 2.34 39.59 -27.39
C PHE A 55 2.86 40.77 -26.52
N VAL A 56 3.60 41.72 -27.11
CA VAL A 56 3.95 42.99 -26.46
C VAL A 56 2.94 44.05 -26.90
N GLU A 57 2.50 44.93 -25.99
CA GLU A 57 1.69 46.09 -26.36
C GLU A 57 2.60 47.24 -26.83
N ILE A 58 2.34 47.75 -28.03
CA ILE A 58 3.14 48.79 -28.69
C ILE A 58 2.22 49.92 -29.15
N SER A 59 2.49 51.14 -28.68
CA SER A 59 1.74 52.33 -29.08
C SER A 59 2.23 52.88 -30.42
N PHE A 60 1.31 53.41 -31.22
CA PHE A 60 1.66 54.20 -32.40
C PHE A 60 2.13 55.61 -32.01
N GLN A 61 2.69 56.33 -32.99
CA GLN A 61 3.06 57.74 -32.86
C GLN A 61 2.29 58.57 -33.90
N ASN A 62 1.90 59.79 -33.50
CA ASN A 62 1.02 60.68 -34.28
C ASN A 62 -0.23 59.98 -34.83
N SER A 63 -0.82 59.13 -33.99
CA SER A 63 -1.98 58.27 -34.27
C SER A 63 -3.34 58.99 -34.15
N PHE A 64 -3.33 60.23 -33.69
CA PHE A 64 -4.52 61.05 -33.47
C PHE A 64 -4.82 61.93 -34.69
N ALA A 65 -6.08 61.90 -35.14
CA ALA A 65 -6.64 62.86 -36.09
C ALA A 65 -8.03 63.32 -35.67
N SER A 66 -8.44 64.52 -36.08
CA SER A 66 -9.76 65.09 -35.78
C SER A 66 -10.41 65.71 -37.01
N TYR A 67 -11.68 65.42 -37.20
CA TYR A 67 -12.49 65.77 -38.37
C TYR A 67 -13.74 66.51 -37.93
N ILE A 68 -14.14 67.53 -38.70
CA ILE A 68 -15.33 68.33 -38.44
C ILE A 68 -16.34 68.11 -39.56
N PHE A 69 -17.59 67.87 -39.19
CA PHE A 69 -18.74 67.70 -40.08
C PHE A 69 -20.00 68.25 -39.41
N ASP A 70 -20.94 68.75 -40.21
CA ASP A 70 -22.19 69.35 -39.75
C ASP A 70 -23.35 68.40 -40.12
N THR A 71 -24.22 68.02 -39.16
CA THR A 71 -25.36 67.09 -39.37
C THR A 71 -26.37 67.19 -38.21
N ASN A 72 -27.58 66.65 -38.38
CA ASN A 72 -28.56 66.54 -37.29
C ASN A 72 -28.46 65.19 -36.53
N LYS A 73 -29.20 65.08 -35.42
CA LYS A 73 -29.13 63.91 -34.51
C LYS A 73 -29.61 62.58 -35.15
N GLU A 74 -30.60 62.63 -36.04
CA GLU A 74 -31.22 61.43 -36.62
C GLU A 74 -30.36 60.88 -37.76
N GLU A 75 -29.84 61.79 -38.61
CA GLU A 75 -28.80 61.50 -39.58
C GLU A 75 -27.53 60.94 -38.92
N LEU A 76 -27.04 61.55 -37.84
CA LEU A 76 -25.86 61.08 -37.11
C LEU A 76 -26.02 59.62 -36.65
N GLN A 77 -27.20 59.24 -36.12
CA GLN A 77 -27.44 57.87 -35.70
C GLN A 77 -27.40 56.92 -36.90
N LYS A 78 -28.16 57.21 -37.96
CA LYS A 78 -28.18 56.40 -39.17
C LYS A 78 -26.79 56.26 -39.79
N LEU A 79 -26.05 57.38 -39.88
CA LEU A 79 -24.70 57.44 -40.44
C LEU A 79 -23.72 56.57 -39.66
N PHE A 80 -23.80 56.55 -38.32
CA PHE A 80 -22.93 55.74 -37.47
C PHE A 80 -23.35 54.26 -37.42
N GLU A 81 -24.60 53.93 -37.76
CA GLU A 81 -25.08 52.56 -37.94
C GLU A 81 -24.72 51.99 -39.33
N GLU A 82 -24.73 52.81 -40.38
CA GLU A 82 -24.33 52.45 -41.75
C GLU A 82 -22.80 52.47 -41.95
N THR A 83 -22.06 53.32 -41.23
CA THR A 83 -20.60 53.49 -41.42
C THR A 83 -19.77 52.63 -40.48
N GLN A 84 -19.16 51.58 -41.03
CA GLN A 84 -18.09 50.84 -40.36
C GLN A 84 -16.73 51.47 -40.69
N LEU A 85 -16.01 51.95 -39.67
CA LEU A 85 -14.66 52.47 -39.82
C LEU A 85 -13.68 51.29 -39.86
N GLN A 86 -13.03 51.11 -41.00
CA GLN A 86 -12.05 50.06 -41.24
C GLN A 86 -10.64 50.62 -41.11
N ILE A 87 -9.85 50.05 -40.21
CA ILE A 87 -8.44 50.35 -40.03
C ILE A 87 -7.61 49.18 -40.54
N GLU A 88 -6.89 49.41 -41.62
CA GLU A 88 -5.99 48.46 -42.25
C GLU A 88 -4.59 48.56 -41.65
N LEU A 89 -3.93 47.41 -41.45
CA LEU A 89 -2.53 47.34 -41.02
C LEU A 89 -1.64 46.86 -42.16
N PHE A 90 -0.47 47.49 -42.29
CA PHE A 90 0.50 47.20 -43.33
C PHE A 90 1.91 47.08 -42.78
N HIS A 91 2.67 46.14 -43.34
CA HIS A 91 4.11 46.01 -43.19
C HIS A 91 4.83 46.85 -44.25
N GLN A 92 5.63 47.82 -43.84
CA GLN A 92 6.50 48.57 -44.72
C GLN A 92 7.84 47.85 -44.93
N ASP A 93 8.17 47.56 -46.19
CA ASP A 93 9.50 47.08 -46.61
C ASP A 93 10.25 48.24 -47.31
N ARG A 94 11.59 48.25 -47.23
CA ARG A 94 12.42 49.22 -47.98
C ARG A 94 12.70 48.78 -49.42
N LEU A 95 12.48 47.50 -49.73
CA LEU A 95 12.86 46.86 -50.99
C LEU A 95 11.65 46.29 -51.77
N LYS A 96 10.44 46.41 -51.22
CA LYS A 96 9.18 45.91 -51.81
C LYS A 96 8.06 46.91 -51.58
N LYS A 97 6.92 46.71 -52.25
CA LYS A 97 5.68 47.43 -51.93
C LYS A 97 5.20 47.04 -50.53
N ASP A 98 4.69 48.01 -49.77
CA ASP A 98 4.07 47.81 -48.46
C ASP A 98 3.00 46.68 -48.52
N GLN A 99 3.11 45.69 -47.64
CA GLN A 99 2.31 44.46 -47.62
C GLN A 99 1.16 44.58 -46.61
N PHE A 100 -0.07 44.30 -47.04
CA PHE A 100 -1.23 44.22 -46.14
C PHE A 100 -1.08 43.06 -45.13
N ILE A 101 -1.51 43.29 -43.89
CA ILE A 101 -1.44 42.33 -42.77
C ILE A 101 -2.83 41.87 -42.33
N GLY A 102 -3.77 42.79 -42.18
CA GLY A 102 -5.08 42.53 -41.59
C GLY A 102 -5.87 43.82 -41.38
N ILE A 103 -7.13 43.66 -41.04
CA ILE A 103 -8.12 44.74 -40.92
C ILE A 103 -8.78 44.71 -39.54
N SER A 104 -9.13 45.90 -39.02
CA SER A 104 -9.84 46.05 -37.75
C SER A 104 -11.06 46.94 -37.97
N THR A 105 -12.24 46.42 -37.64
CA THR A 105 -13.53 47.05 -37.97
C THR A 105 -14.17 47.65 -36.73
N ILE A 106 -14.44 48.95 -36.76
CA ILE A 106 -14.95 49.75 -35.65
C ILE A 106 -16.38 50.19 -35.96
N ASN A 107 -17.30 49.87 -35.05
CA ASN A 107 -18.71 50.30 -35.12
C ASN A 107 -18.90 51.65 -34.41
N LEU A 108 -19.06 52.73 -35.17
CA LEU A 108 -19.18 54.07 -34.61
C LEU A 108 -20.48 54.27 -33.80
N ALA A 109 -21.54 53.48 -34.01
CA ALA A 109 -22.78 53.57 -33.22
C ALA A 109 -22.58 53.25 -31.71
N GLU A 110 -21.49 52.58 -31.33
CA GLU A 110 -21.12 52.37 -29.93
C GLU A 110 -20.73 53.68 -29.21
N LEU A 111 -20.22 54.65 -29.95
CA LEU A 111 -19.88 55.98 -29.43
C LEU A 111 -21.13 56.76 -29.02
N LEU A 112 -22.29 56.50 -29.65
CA LEU A 112 -23.58 57.09 -29.27
C LEU A 112 -24.20 56.46 -28.00
N LYS A 113 -23.79 55.23 -27.66
CA LYS A 113 -24.16 54.54 -26.41
C LYS A 113 -23.29 54.98 -25.22
N SER A 114 -22.10 55.51 -25.51
CA SER A 114 -21.12 55.95 -24.51
C SER A 114 -21.58 57.21 -23.75
N PRO A 115 -21.26 57.35 -22.44
CA PRO A 115 -21.82 58.40 -21.59
C PRO A 115 -21.35 59.81 -21.98
N ILE A 116 -22.27 60.77 -21.94
CA ILE A 116 -21.99 62.18 -22.24
C ILE A 116 -21.23 62.81 -21.08
N ARG A 117 -20.11 63.47 -21.38
CA ARG A 117 -19.33 64.33 -20.49
C ARG A 117 -19.48 65.78 -20.95
N LYS A 118 -19.86 66.68 -20.05
CA LYS A 118 -19.96 68.11 -20.34
C LYS A 118 -18.61 68.80 -20.14
N SER A 119 -18.11 69.50 -21.15
CA SER A 119 -16.97 70.42 -21.03
C SER A 119 -17.46 71.86 -20.80
N SER A 120 -16.56 72.82 -20.67
CA SER A 120 -16.90 74.25 -20.60
C SER A 120 -17.40 74.84 -21.93
N LYS A 121 -17.30 74.11 -23.05
CA LYS A 121 -17.63 74.59 -24.41
C LYS A 121 -18.32 73.57 -25.34
N SER A 122 -18.45 72.31 -24.92
CA SER A 122 -18.93 71.20 -25.77
C SER A 122 -19.51 70.05 -24.95
N TYR A 123 -20.27 69.16 -25.59
CA TYR A 123 -20.65 67.87 -25.02
C TYR A 123 -19.84 66.77 -25.71
N ALA A 124 -19.11 65.98 -24.93
CA ALA A 124 -18.18 64.97 -25.44
C ALA A 124 -18.63 63.55 -25.08
N ARG A 125 -18.50 62.61 -26.00
CA ARG A 125 -18.54 61.15 -25.75
C ARG A 125 -17.18 60.57 -26.09
N ALA A 126 -16.79 59.49 -25.42
CA ALA A 126 -15.54 58.77 -25.68
C ALA A 126 -15.78 57.26 -25.61
N LEU A 127 -15.22 56.55 -26.59
CA LEU A 127 -15.21 55.10 -26.73
C LEU A 127 -13.74 54.66 -26.78
N ASP A 128 -13.31 53.86 -25.80
CA ASP A 128 -11.94 53.34 -25.66
C ASP A 128 -12.04 51.82 -25.59
N ALA A 129 -11.63 51.13 -26.65
CA ALA A 129 -11.83 49.70 -26.80
C ALA A 129 -10.72 49.02 -27.62
N TYR A 130 -10.58 47.71 -27.41
CA TYR A 130 -9.72 46.84 -28.21
C TYR A 130 -10.58 46.08 -29.23
N TYR A 131 -10.33 46.33 -30.51
CA TYR A 131 -10.98 45.70 -31.64
C TYR A 131 -10.12 44.53 -32.17
N PRO A 132 -10.72 43.44 -32.70
CA PRO A 132 -9.96 42.38 -33.35
C PRO A 132 -9.21 42.93 -34.57
N ILE A 133 -8.03 42.37 -34.83
CA ILE A 133 -7.35 42.50 -36.13
C ILE A 133 -7.50 41.12 -36.78
N ASP A 134 -8.19 41.06 -37.91
CA ASP A 134 -8.46 39.83 -38.64
C ASP A 134 -7.64 39.75 -39.93
N ASP A 135 -7.13 38.56 -40.21
CA ASP A 135 -6.36 38.24 -41.42
C ASP A 135 -7.31 38.11 -42.62
N ASN A 136 -6.94 38.74 -43.74
CA ASN A 136 -7.77 38.79 -44.96
C ASN A 136 -7.33 37.72 -45.98
N ASN A 137 -7.11 36.50 -45.50
CA ASN A 137 -6.86 35.32 -46.33
C ASN A 137 -8.20 34.61 -46.61
N ASP A 138 -8.59 34.52 -47.88
CA ASP A 138 -9.93 34.12 -48.41
C ASP A 138 -10.48 32.73 -47.98
N GLN A 139 -9.83 32.02 -47.06
CA GLN A 139 -10.23 30.66 -46.64
C GLN A 139 -10.55 30.50 -45.14
N ASP A 140 -10.09 31.40 -44.26
CA ASP A 140 -10.43 31.41 -42.83
C ASP A 140 -10.11 32.79 -42.22
N THR A 141 -11.11 33.49 -41.67
CA THR A 141 -10.92 34.80 -41.00
C THR A 141 -10.29 34.63 -39.63
N LYS A 142 -8.96 34.54 -39.62
CA LYS A 142 -8.16 34.33 -38.41
C LYS A 142 -7.84 35.65 -37.72
N ARG A 143 -8.25 35.80 -36.45
CA ARG A 143 -7.77 36.89 -35.59
C ARG A 143 -6.26 36.78 -35.37
N ILE A 144 -5.53 37.84 -35.72
CA ILE A 144 -4.05 37.96 -35.66
C ILE A 144 -3.56 39.04 -34.71
N GLY A 145 -4.45 39.74 -33.99
CA GLY A 145 -4.09 40.66 -32.91
C GLY A 145 -5.29 41.36 -32.26
N LEU A 146 -4.99 42.43 -31.51
CA LEU A 146 -5.95 43.46 -31.06
C LEU A 146 -5.40 44.86 -31.35
N LEU A 147 -6.27 45.72 -31.86
CA LEU A 147 -6.02 47.16 -32.06
C LEU A 147 -6.82 47.94 -31.02
N ARG A 148 -6.14 48.72 -30.16
CA ARG A 148 -6.80 49.72 -29.33
C ARG A 148 -7.07 50.96 -30.18
N CYS A 149 -8.33 51.37 -30.23
CA CYS A 149 -8.72 52.63 -30.85
C CYS A 149 -9.56 53.44 -29.86
N ILE A 150 -9.31 54.75 -29.82
CA ILE A 150 -10.04 55.68 -28.95
C ILE A 150 -10.74 56.72 -29.81
N CYS A 151 -12.07 56.64 -29.87
CA CYS A 151 -12.91 57.55 -30.64
C CYS A 151 -13.61 58.55 -29.72
N TYR A 152 -13.52 59.83 -30.05
CA TYR A 152 -14.17 60.94 -29.35
C TYR A 152 -15.17 61.63 -30.28
N LEU A 153 -16.39 61.85 -29.81
CA LEU A 153 -17.38 62.68 -30.51
C LEU A 153 -17.69 63.90 -29.64
N GLU A 154 -17.30 65.08 -30.09
CA GLU A 154 -17.69 66.35 -29.49
C GLU A 154 -18.79 67.03 -30.32
N ASP A 155 -19.86 67.42 -29.64
CA ASP A 155 -20.86 68.37 -30.13
C ASP A 155 -20.41 69.79 -29.74
N LEU A 156 -20.15 70.62 -30.77
CA LEU A 156 -19.73 72.01 -30.63
C LEU A 156 -20.91 73.00 -30.62
N GLY A 157 -22.15 72.50 -30.81
CA GLY A 157 -23.39 73.26 -30.75
C GLY A 157 -24.08 73.49 -32.10
N PRO A 158 -25.25 74.17 -32.09
CA PRO A 158 -26.05 74.43 -33.29
C PRO A 158 -25.30 75.30 -34.31
N LEU A 159 -25.39 74.91 -35.58
CA LEU A 159 -24.64 75.56 -36.67
C LEU A 159 -24.94 77.06 -36.78
N ASP A 160 -26.21 77.45 -36.67
CA ASP A 160 -26.67 78.84 -36.77
C ASP A 160 -26.00 79.76 -35.72
N GLN A 161 -25.81 79.26 -34.49
CA GLN A 161 -25.19 80.03 -33.40
C GLN A 161 -23.69 80.23 -33.60
N LEU A 162 -23.02 79.24 -34.20
CA LEU A 162 -21.60 79.29 -34.53
C LEU A 162 -21.35 80.26 -35.70
N GLN A 163 -22.18 80.20 -36.75
CA GLN A 163 -22.08 81.12 -37.90
C GLN A 163 -22.30 82.59 -37.49
N GLN A 164 -23.23 82.87 -36.58
CA GLN A 164 -23.43 84.22 -36.04
C GLN A 164 -22.18 84.72 -35.28
N GLN A 165 -21.57 83.88 -34.45
CA GLN A 165 -20.32 84.23 -33.74
C GLN A 165 -19.14 84.44 -34.71
N GLU A 166 -19.03 83.62 -35.75
CA GLU A 166 -18.05 83.77 -36.83
C GLU A 166 -18.24 85.10 -37.59
N GLN A 167 -19.48 85.53 -37.86
CA GLN A 167 -19.80 86.78 -38.54
C GLN A 167 -19.54 88.03 -37.67
N THR A 168 -20.02 88.06 -36.42
CA THR A 168 -19.83 89.24 -35.54
C THR A 168 -18.34 89.51 -35.25
N ALA A 169 -17.50 88.47 -35.28
CA ALA A 169 -16.04 88.61 -35.13
C ALA A 169 -15.36 89.27 -36.35
N ILE A 170 -15.99 89.24 -37.53
CA ILE A 170 -15.49 89.86 -38.77
C ILE A 170 -15.96 91.32 -38.87
N GLU A 171 -17.21 91.60 -38.50
CA GLU A 171 -17.79 92.95 -38.58
C GLU A 171 -17.07 93.98 -37.67
N GLN A 172 -16.52 93.53 -36.53
CA GLN A 172 -15.75 94.39 -35.61
C GLN A 172 -14.42 94.93 -36.18
N ILE A 173 -14.06 94.60 -37.43
CA ILE A 173 -12.78 94.96 -38.07
C ILE A 173 -12.94 96.13 -39.07
N VAL A 174 -14.17 96.51 -39.48
CA VAL A 174 -14.42 97.51 -40.53
C VAL A 174 -15.41 98.59 -40.05
N GLY A 175 -15.00 99.87 -40.08
CA GLY A 175 -15.79 101.00 -39.57
C GLY A 175 -16.25 102.01 -40.65
N ASP A 176 -17.30 102.75 -40.34
CA ASP A 176 -18.09 103.59 -41.27
C ASP A 176 -17.44 104.90 -41.79
N PRO A 177 -17.92 105.43 -42.94
CA PRO A 177 -17.53 106.73 -43.49
C PRO A 177 -18.58 107.85 -43.38
N ALA A 178 -18.11 109.08 -43.66
CA ALA A 178 -18.84 110.30 -44.10
C ALA A 178 -19.41 111.30 -43.06
N LEU A 179 -19.31 112.59 -43.42
CA LEU A 179 -19.92 113.78 -42.79
C LEU A 179 -20.28 114.82 -43.89
N PRO A 180 -21.40 115.55 -43.79
CA PRO A 180 -21.78 116.61 -44.71
C PRO A 180 -21.32 118.02 -44.25
N ILE A 181 -21.32 118.98 -45.18
CA ILE A 181 -21.00 120.41 -44.96
C ILE A 181 -22.27 121.25 -45.15
N ILE A 182 -22.43 122.32 -44.37
CA ILE A 182 -23.51 123.32 -44.48
C ILE A 182 -22.90 124.72 -44.68
N SER A 183 -23.56 125.57 -45.45
CA SER A 183 -23.20 126.98 -45.65
C SER A 183 -24.41 127.91 -45.51
N TYR A 184 -24.17 129.19 -45.19
CA TYR A 184 -25.19 130.21 -44.96
C TYR A 184 -24.94 131.46 -45.84
N PRO A 185 -25.99 132.19 -46.27
CA PRO A 185 -25.86 133.40 -47.10
C PRO A 185 -25.71 134.68 -46.27
N ASN A 186 -25.02 135.68 -46.84
CA ASN A 186 -24.81 137.00 -46.23
C ASN A 186 -26.03 137.93 -46.38
N SER A 187 -26.10 138.96 -45.52
CA SER A 187 -27.09 140.04 -45.56
C SER A 187 -26.44 141.38 -45.14
N ASP A 188 -26.65 142.42 -45.94
CA ASP A 188 -25.96 143.72 -45.80
C ASP A 188 -26.73 144.71 -44.91
N ASP A 189 -26.70 144.49 -43.60
CA ASP A 189 -27.33 145.36 -42.60
C ASP A 189 -26.32 145.72 -41.48
N PRO A 190 -25.94 147.00 -41.31
CA PRO A 190 -24.80 147.39 -40.47
C PRO A 190 -25.01 147.17 -38.97
N GLU A 191 -26.25 147.26 -38.45
CA GLU A 191 -26.50 146.92 -37.04
C GLU A 191 -26.38 145.40 -36.83
N LYS A 192 -26.89 144.61 -37.78
CA LYS A 192 -26.69 143.15 -37.75
C LYS A 192 -25.22 142.78 -37.90
N GLN A 193 -24.43 143.51 -38.68
CA GLN A 193 -22.99 143.25 -38.84
C GLN A 193 -22.20 143.48 -37.55
N GLN A 194 -22.56 144.46 -36.71
CA GLN A 194 -21.97 144.59 -35.36
C GLN A 194 -22.37 143.43 -34.46
N VAL A 195 -23.64 143.04 -34.44
CA VAL A 195 -24.12 141.89 -33.66
C VAL A 195 -23.49 140.57 -34.14
N ILE A 196 -23.25 140.40 -35.44
CA ILE A 196 -22.54 139.25 -36.03
C ILE A 196 -21.06 139.25 -35.64
N LEU A 197 -20.40 140.42 -35.54
CA LEU A 197 -19.03 140.53 -35.05
C LEU A 197 -18.90 140.20 -33.55
N GLU A 198 -19.84 140.65 -32.71
CA GLU A 198 -19.88 140.25 -31.30
C GLU A 198 -20.23 138.76 -31.14
N LEU A 199 -21.18 138.23 -31.92
CA LEU A 199 -21.50 136.80 -31.96
C LEU A 199 -20.27 135.98 -32.38
N HIS A 200 -19.58 136.32 -33.46
CA HIS A 200 -18.33 135.65 -33.85
C HIS A 200 -17.22 135.77 -32.78
N SER A 201 -17.19 136.85 -32.00
CA SER A 201 -16.27 136.98 -30.86
C SER A 201 -16.61 136.00 -29.72
N LEU A 202 -17.89 135.89 -29.36
CA LEU A 202 -18.37 134.92 -28.38
C LEU A 202 -18.22 133.48 -28.90
N GLU A 203 -18.55 133.21 -30.16
CA GLU A 203 -18.37 131.91 -30.82
C GLU A 203 -16.89 131.50 -30.81
N HIS A 204 -15.97 132.38 -31.20
CA HIS A 204 -14.54 132.07 -31.16
C HIS A 204 -14.07 131.78 -29.72
N LYS A 205 -14.59 132.50 -28.72
CA LYS A 205 -14.33 132.20 -27.31
C LYS A 205 -14.89 130.84 -26.88
N VAL A 206 -16.14 130.52 -27.21
CA VAL A 206 -16.78 129.23 -26.90
C VAL A 206 -16.10 128.08 -27.62
N ILE A 207 -15.69 128.24 -28.88
CA ILE A 207 -14.91 127.27 -29.65
C ILE A 207 -13.55 127.03 -28.99
N TRP A 208 -12.87 128.09 -28.54
CA TRP A 208 -11.60 127.97 -27.82
C TRP A 208 -11.75 127.30 -26.45
N GLU A 209 -12.80 127.61 -25.69
CA GLU A 209 -13.12 126.94 -24.42
C GLU A 209 -13.46 125.46 -24.63
N LEU A 210 -14.24 125.12 -25.67
CA LEU A 210 -14.58 123.74 -26.04
C LEU A 210 -13.39 122.94 -26.56
N ASP A 211 -12.52 123.53 -27.39
CA ASP A 211 -11.28 122.90 -27.86
C ASP A 211 -10.29 122.68 -26.70
N THR A 212 -10.16 123.65 -25.80
CA THR A 212 -9.36 123.52 -24.58
C THR A 212 -9.92 122.43 -23.65
N TRP A 213 -11.23 122.39 -23.45
CA TRP A 213 -11.89 121.33 -22.68
C TRP A 213 -11.69 119.96 -23.32
N LYS A 214 -11.92 119.84 -24.64
CA LYS A 214 -11.72 118.61 -25.42
C LYS A 214 -10.28 118.11 -25.32
N LYS A 215 -9.29 118.99 -25.46
CA LYS A 215 -7.86 118.65 -25.26
C LYS A 215 -7.57 118.19 -23.83
N SER A 216 -8.22 118.77 -22.82
CA SER A 216 -8.08 118.34 -21.43
C SER A 216 -8.70 116.95 -21.18
N GLU A 217 -9.84 116.64 -21.79
CA GLU A 217 -10.52 115.35 -21.65
C GLU A 217 -9.82 114.25 -22.44
N GLU A 218 -9.33 114.58 -23.65
CA GLU A 218 -8.48 113.70 -24.44
C GLU A 218 -7.16 113.38 -23.71
N ALA A 219 -6.57 114.35 -23.00
CA ALA A 219 -5.40 114.11 -22.17
C ALA A 219 -5.69 113.14 -21.01
N LYS A 220 -6.84 113.27 -20.31
CA LYS A 220 -7.28 112.30 -19.29
C LYS A 220 -7.48 110.91 -19.89
N PHE A 221 -8.15 110.81 -21.05
CA PHE A 221 -8.38 109.54 -21.73
C PHE A 221 -7.07 108.88 -22.17
N ARG A 222 -6.12 109.64 -22.73
CA ARG A 222 -4.77 109.17 -23.10
C ARG A 222 -3.98 108.66 -21.87
N VAL A 223 -4.16 109.26 -20.68
CA VAL A 223 -3.55 108.78 -19.43
C VAL A 223 -4.23 107.49 -18.95
N LEU A 224 -5.57 107.44 -18.94
CA LEU A 224 -6.33 106.25 -18.54
C LEU A 224 -6.03 105.05 -19.45
N LEU A 225 -5.93 105.27 -20.76
CA LEU A 225 -5.58 104.23 -21.74
C LEU A 225 -4.18 103.66 -21.44
N LYS A 226 -3.17 104.52 -21.27
CA LYS A 226 -1.81 104.11 -20.89
C LYS A 226 -1.76 103.37 -19.55
N GLN A 227 -2.58 103.76 -18.58
CA GLN A 227 -2.70 103.03 -17.32
C GLN A 227 -3.27 101.62 -17.56
N LYS A 228 -4.32 101.47 -18.40
CA LYS A 228 -4.91 100.16 -18.71
C LYS A 228 -3.99 99.27 -19.54
N GLU A 229 -3.24 99.84 -20.47
CA GLU A 229 -2.15 99.17 -21.19
C GLU A 229 -1.09 98.65 -20.19
N PHE A 230 -0.61 99.51 -19.28
CA PHE A 230 0.39 99.13 -18.28
C PHE A 230 -0.12 98.06 -17.31
N GLU A 231 -1.36 98.15 -16.82
CA GLU A 231 -2.00 97.12 -15.99
C GLU A 231 -2.09 95.78 -16.73
N LEU A 232 -2.50 95.79 -18.02
CA LEU A 232 -2.60 94.59 -18.85
C LEU A 232 -1.23 93.95 -19.09
N THR A 233 -0.23 94.73 -19.51
CA THR A 233 1.14 94.25 -19.75
C THR A 233 1.77 93.70 -18.47
N THR A 234 1.57 94.38 -17.33
CA THR A 234 2.05 93.92 -16.02
C THR A 234 1.41 92.59 -15.64
N LYS A 235 0.09 92.43 -15.83
CA LYS A 235 -0.58 91.16 -15.59
C LYS A 235 -0.08 90.04 -16.51
N LEU A 236 0.03 90.29 -17.81
CA LEU A 236 0.53 89.31 -18.78
C LEU A 236 1.97 88.86 -18.46
N TYR A 237 2.83 89.78 -18.00
CA TYR A 237 4.17 89.46 -17.53
C TYR A 237 4.15 88.57 -16.27
N GLN A 238 3.27 88.84 -15.31
CA GLN A 238 3.09 88.00 -14.12
C GLN A 238 2.54 86.61 -14.48
N ASP A 239 1.51 86.53 -15.31
CA ASP A 239 0.92 85.27 -15.77
C ASP A 239 1.93 84.41 -16.55
N PHE A 240 2.79 85.04 -17.38
CA PHE A 240 3.89 84.36 -18.06
C PHE A 240 4.96 83.86 -17.07
N LYS A 241 5.41 84.71 -16.13
CA LYS A 241 6.40 84.36 -15.12
C LYS A 241 5.92 83.20 -14.23
N ASN A 242 4.66 83.19 -13.84
CA ASN A 242 4.07 82.12 -13.04
C ASN A 242 4.05 80.79 -13.82
N LYS A 243 3.61 80.80 -15.09
CA LYS A 243 3.66 79.61 -15.97
C LYS A 243 5.08 79.07 -16.15
N GLU A 244 6.07 79.94 -16.28
CA GLU A 244 7.46 79.53 -16.45
C GLU A 244 8.06 78.93 -15.17
N LEU A 245 7.70 79.46 -13.99
CA LEU A 245 8.04 78.85 -12.69
C LEU A 245 7.38 77.48 -12.49
N ASP A 246 6.11 77.31 -12.88
CA ASP A 246 5.46 76.00 -12.84
C ASP A 246 6.07 75.02 -13.85
N ARG A 247 6.47 75.48 -15.04
CA ARG A 247 7.19 74.68 -16.04
C ARG A 247 8.55 74.21 -15.49
N GLU A 248 9.31 75.11 -14.86
CA GLU A 248 10.58 74.79 -14.22
C GLU A 248 10.41 73.80 -13.05
N ARG A 249 9.34 73.96 -12.26
CA ARG A 249 8.98 73.05 -11.15
C ARG A 249 8.64 71.65 -11.66
N GLN A 250 7.83 71.54 -12.71
CA GLN A 250 7.50 70.25 -13.34
C GLN A 250 8.75 69.59 -13.93
N LEU A 251 9.63 70.36 -14.58
CA LEU A 251 10.90 69.86 -15.12
C LEU A 251 11.83 69.33 -14.00
N LYS A 252 11.97 70.07 -12.89
CA LYS A 252 12.73 69.62 -11.70
C LYS A 252 12.15 68.33 -11.09
N GLN A 253 10.82 68.20 -11.04
CA GLN A 253 10.16 66.98 -10.59
C GLN A 253 10.43 65.80 -11.54
N ALA A 254 10.33 66.00 -12.85
CA ALA A 254 10.62 64.97 -13.86
C ALA A 254 12.09 64.50 -13.79
N LEU A 255 13.05 65.42 -13.70
CA LEU A 255 14.47 65.08 -13.52
C LEU A 255 14.71 64.25 -12.24
N THR A 256 14.06 64.62 -11.14
CA THR A 256 14.16 63.87 -9.87
C THR A 256 13.60 62.45 -10.00
N GLN A 257 12.46 62.28 -10.70
CA GLN A 257 11.89 60.95 -10.97
C GLN A 257 12.79 60.10 -11.86
N ILE A 258 13.36 60.68 -12.93
CA ILE A 258 14.33 60.02 -13.80
C ILE A 258 15.54 59.54 -12.99
N GLN A 259 16.14 60.41 -12.16
CA GLN A 259 17.30 60.05 -11.32
C GLN A 259 16.98 58.90 -10.33
N VAL A 260 15.77 58.87 -9.75
CA VAL A 260 15.32 57.76 -8.89
C VAL A 260 15.16 56.47 -9.69
N ILE A 261 14.64 56.52 -10.92
CA ILE A 261 14.49 55.35 -11.80
C ILE A 261 15.87 54.85 -12.27
N GLU A 262 16.77 55.72 -12.70
CA GLU A 262 18.15 55.36 -13.04
C GLU A 262 18.86 54.65 -11.89
N ASN A 263 18.76 55.16 -10.67
CA ASN A 263 19.38 54.56 -9.50
C ASN A 263 18.77 53.18 -9.17
N LYS A 264 17.44 53.01 -9.35
CA LYS A 264 16.79 51.69 -9.25
C LYS A 264 17.30 50.72 -10.32
N ILE A 265 17.47 51.16 -11.56
CA ILE A 265 17.99 50.35 -12.67
C ILE A 265 19.45 49.96 -12.41
N LYS A 266 20.32 50.91 -12.03
CA LYS A 266 21.73 50.66 -11.68
C LYS A 266 21.84 49.65 -10.54
N ASN A 267 21.08 49.83 -9.46
CA ASN A 267 21.05 48.89 -8.33
C ASN A 267 20.60 47.49 -8.77
N LYS A 268 19.48 47.38 -9.49
CA LYS A 268 18.98 46.08 -10.00
C LYS A 268 19.95 45.40 -10.97
N GLY A 269 20.67 46.15 -11.79
CA GLY A 269 21.78 45.63 -12.59
C GLY A 269 22.87 45.00 -11.72
N THR A 270 23.31 45.67 -10.66
CA THR A 270 24.33 45.09 -9.74
C THR A 270 23.81 43.90 -8.92
N GLU A 271 22.52 43.85 -8.59
CA GLU A 271 21.90 42.69 -7.96
C GLU A 271 21.85 41.48 -8.90
N LEU A 272 21.47 41.70 -10.16
CA LEU A 272 21.40 40.65 -11.18
C LEU A 272 22.78 40.08 -11.49
N LEU A 273 23.80 40.93 -11.69
CA LEU A 273 25.18 40.48 -11.91
C LEU A 273 25.72 39.64 -10.74
N LYS A 274 25.42 40.02 -9.48
CA LYS A 274 25.79 39.22 -8.30
C LYS A 274 25.06 37.89 -8.25
N ARG A 275 23.78 37.85 -8.66
CA ARG A 275 22.99 36.61 -8.74
C ARG A 275 23.51 35.69 -9.84
N GLU A 276 23.83 36.23 -11.00
CA GLU A 276 24.42 35.52 -12.15
C GLU A 276 25.77 34.88 -11.77
N GLN A 277 26.68 35.67 -11.18
CA GLN A 277 27.95 35.15 -10.64
C GLN A 277 27.74 34.03 -9.61
N LYS A 278 26.72 34.12 -8.75
CA LYS A 278 26.44 33.05 -7.78
C LYS A 278 25.81 31.81 -8.41
N ILE A 279 25.00 31.95 -9.47
CA ILE A 279 24.49 30.83 -10.26
C ILE A 279 25.65 30.11 -10.95
N GLN A 280 26.54 30.85 -11.63
CA GLN A 280 27.71 30.29 -12.29
C GLN A 280 28.60 29.47 -11.33
N GLN A 281 28.88 29.98 -10.14
CA GLN A 281 29.61 29.25 -9.09
C GLN A 281 28.94 27.92 -8.71
N LEU A 282 27.60 27.91 -8.58
CA LEU A 282 26.84 26.71 -8.21
C LEU A 282 26.77 25.71 -9.36
N GLU A 283 26.64 26.18 -10.60
CA GLU A 283 26.74 25.32 -11.78
C GLU A 283 28.10 24.65 -11.91
N ASP A 284 29.20 25.39 -11.67
CA ASP A 284 30.55 24.85 -11.76
C ASP A 284 30.85 23.87 -10.61
N GLU A 285 30.30 24.10 -9.41
CA GLU A 285 30.30 23.13 -8.31
C GLU A 285 29.55 21.84 -8.68
N VAL A 286 28.37 21.96 -9.31
CA VAL A 286 27.57 20.81 -9.79
C VAL A 286 28.29 20.06 -10.92
N LYS A 287 28.90 20.76 -11.88
CA LYS A 287 29.74 20.16 -12.95
C LYS A 287 30.89 19.37 -12.33
N SER A 288 31.57 19.92 -11.33
CA SER A 288 32.66 19.24 -10.62
C SER A 288 32.19 17.97 -9.92
N LYS A 289 31.09 18.05 -9.16
CA LYS A 289 30.49 16.89 -8.46
C LYS A 289 30.03 15.81 -9.43
N LEU A 290 29.42 16.18 -10.57
CA LEU A 290 29.00 15.24 -11.61
C LEU A 290 30.21 14.51 -12.23
N LEU A 291 31.30 15.23 -12.52
CA LEU A 291 32.55 14.64 -13.04
C LEU A 291 33.24 13.73 -12.01
N GLU A 292 33.13 14.02 -10.72
CA GLU A 292 33.62 13.16 -9.64
C GLU A 292 32.76 11.89 -9.49
N THR A 293 31.43 12.03 -9.44
CA THR A 293 30.50 10.89 -9.40
C THR A 293 30.66 9.98 -10.62
N ALA A 294 30.84 10.53 -11.83
CA ALA A 294 31.07 9.74 -13.04
C ALA A 294 32.39 8.94 -12.99
N LYS A 295 33.45 9.46 -12.36
CA LYS A 295 34.69 8.71 -12.12
C LYS A 295 34.46 7.57 -11.12
N ILE A 296 33.73 7.83 -10.03
CA ILE A 296 33.42 6.82 -9.01
C ILE A 296 32.59 5.67 -9.61
N ILE A 297 31.55 5.99 -10.39
CA ILE A 297 30.72 5.01 -11.11
C ILE A 297 31.61 4.17 -12.03
N LYS A 298 32.43 4.80 -12.88
CA LYS A 298 33.33 4.07 -13.79
C LYS A 298 34.26 3.11 -13.05
N VAL A 299 34.86 3.51 -11.92
CA VAL A 299 35.71 2.62 -11.12
C VAL A 299 34.90 1.46 -10.54
N LYS A 300 33.65 1.68 -10.11
CA LYS A 300 32.76 0.62 -9.62
C LYS A 300 32.30 -0.34 -10.73
N ASP A 301 32.08 0.14 -11.95
CA ASP A 301 31.81 -0.71 -13.11
C ASP A 301 33.02 -1.59 -13.46
N GLU A 302 34.24 -1.03 -13.39
CA GLU A 302 35.49 -1.77 -13.61
C GLU A 302 35.73 -2.83 -12.51
N GLU A 303 35.53 -2.48 -11.23
CA GLU A 303 35.59 -3.42 -10.10
C GLU A 303 34.54 -4.55 -10.23
N MET A 304 33.28 -4.21 -10.52
CA MET A 304 32.19 -5.16 -10.69
C MET A 304 32.43 -6.07 -11.91
N GLY A 305 32.96 -5.54 -13.00
CA GLY A 305 33.39 -6.32 -14.17
C GLY A 305 34.52 -7.30 -13.86
N ILE A 306 35.40 -7.02 -12.90
CA ILE A 306 36.42 -7.96 -12.39
C ILE A 306 35.77 -9.02 -11.49
N LEU A 307 34.84 -8.63 -10.60
CA LEU A 307 34.15 -9.56 -9.70
C LEU A 307 33.30 -10.59 -10.45
N ILE A 308 32.53 -10.14 -11.46
CA ILE A 308 31.71 -11.01 -12.32
C ILE A 308 32.57 -12.03 -13.07
N LYS A 309 33.74 -11.63 -13.58
CA LYS A 309 34.70 -12.56 -14.20
C LYS A 309 35.18 -13.62 -13.20
N ARG A 310 35.63 -13.20 -12.01
CA ARG A 310 36.08 -14.10 -10.95
C ARG A 310 35.01 -15.13 -10.57
N GLN A 311 33.78 -14.69 -10.32
CA GLN A 311 32.66 -15.60 -9.99
C GLN A 311 32.33 -16.57 -11.14
N LYS A 312 32.44 -16.13 -12.40
CA LYS A 312 32.25 -16.99 -13.57
C LYS A 312 33.33 -18.07 -13.67
N ASP A 313 34.59 -17.71 -13.45
CA ASP A 313 35.72 -18.65 -13.48
C ASP A 313 35.68 -19.63 -12.29
N GLU A 314 35.30 -19.15 -11.11
CA GLU A 314 35.07 -19.98 -9.91
C GLU A 314 33.93 -20.97 -10.14
N LYS A 315 32.77 -20.52 -10.63
CA LYS A 315 31.65 -21.39 -11.01
C LYS A 315 32.07 -22.45 -12.04
N LEU A 316 32.81 -22.05 -13.08
CA LEU A 316 33.30 -22.97 -14.10
C LEU A 316 34.27 -24.03 -13.51
N ASN A 317 35.07 -23.68 -12.51
CA ASN A 317 35.94 -24.64 -11.84
C ASN A 317 35.16 -25.57 -10.89
N LEU A 318 34.18 -25.06 -10.16
CA LEU A 318 33.25 -25.88 -9.36
C LEU A 318 32.43 -26.85 -10.23
N GLU A 319 32.04 -26.46 -11.45
CA GLU A 319 31.36 -27.34 -12.40
C GLU A 319 32.29 -28.46 -12.95
N LYS A 320 33.58 -28.17 -13.16
CA LYS A 320 34.59 -29.20 -13.50
C LYS A 320 34.85 -30.14 -12.32
N GLU A 321 34.98 -29.62 -11.11
CA GLU A 321 35.19 -30.45 -9.91
C GLU A 321 33.96 -31.33 -9.65
N LYS A 322 32.75 -30.77 -9.75
CA LYS A 322 31.50 -31.51 -9.61
C LYS A 322 31.37 -32.65 -10.63
N THR A 323 31.75 -32.44 -11.88
CA THR A 323 31.71 -33.51 -12.90
C THR A 323 32.78 -34.59 -12.64
N LEU A 324 33.99 -34.21 -12.21
CA LEU A 324 35.06 -35.13 -11.82
C LEU A 324 34.70 -35.96 -10.56
N LEU A 325 34.09 -35.33 -9.55
CA LEU A 325 33.60 -36.00 -8.35
C LEU A 325 32.40 -36.91 -8.68
N SER A 326 31.50 -36.49 -9.57
CA SER A 326 30.39 -37.34 -10.03
C SER A 326 30.88 -38.59 -10.74
N LEU A 327 31.93 -38.48 -11.58
CA LEU A 327 32.54 -39.61 -12.27
C LEU A 327 33.17 -40.59 -11.27
N LYS A 328 34.00 -40.10 -10.34
CA LYS A 328 34.57 -40.92 -9.25
C LYS A 328 33.51 -41.61 -8.41
N LEU A 329 32.37 -40.96 -8.17
CA LEU A 329 31.25 -41.53 -7.42
C LEU A 329 30.56 -42.66 -8.20
N THR A 330 30.34 -42.51 -9.51
CA THR A 330 29.84 -43.62 -10.34
C THR A 330 30.84 -44.78 -10.46
N ASP A 331 32.13 -44.50 -10.57
CA ASP A 331 33.18 -45.53 -10.61
C ASP A 331 33.23 -46.32 -9.29
N ALA A 332 33.16 -45.62 -8.15
CA ALA A 332 33.12 -46.23 -6.83
C ALA A 332 31.83 -47.04 -6.60
N GLN A 333 30.67 -46.57 -7.09
CA GLN A 333 29.42 -47.31 -7.03
C GLN A 333 29.47 -48.60 -7.87
N ALA A 334 30.03 -48.55 -9.08
CA ALA A 334 30.22 -49.74 -9.92
C ALA A 334 31.20 -50.74 -9.27
N ALA A 335 32.28 -50.27 -8.65
CA ALA A 335 33.21 -51.11 -7.90
C ALA A 335 32.56 -51.76 -6.67
N ILE A 336 31.74 -51.03 -5.92
CA ILE A 336 30.97 -51.56 -4.78
C ILE A 336 29.98 -52.62 -5.27
N GLN A 337 29.18 -52.35 -6.31
CA GLN A 337 28.23 -53.33 -6.85
C GLN A 337 28.93 -54.63 -7.27
N LYS A 338 30.08 -54.54 -7.95
CA LYS A 338 30.90 -55.70 -8.33
C LYS A 338 31.37 -56.50 -7.11
N LEU A 339 31.82 -55.82 -6.05
CA LEU A 339 32.24 -56.45 -4.79
C LEU A 339 31.05 -57.05 -4.01
N GLU A 340 29.84 -56.48 -4.11
CA GLU A 340 28.62 -57.06 -3.55
C GLU A 340 28.19 -58.32 -4.31
N GLU A 341 28.30 -58.33 -5.64
CA GLU A 341 28.04 -59.49 -6.48
C GLU A 341 29.05 -60.62 -6.22
N GLU A 342 30.33 -60.31 -6.07
CA GLU A 342 31.40 -61.25 -5.68
C GLU A 342 31.21 -61.79 -4.24
N ASN A 343 30.83 -60.94 -3.28
CA ASN A 343 30.47 -61.41 -1.92
C ASN A 343 29.23 -62.33 -1.95
N LYS A 344 28.31 -62.11 -2.89
CA LYS A 344 27.09 -62.89 -3.05
C LYS A 344 27.32 -64.23 -3.76
N SER A 345 28.33 -64.37 -4.60
CA SER A 345 28.79 -65.69 -5.08
C SER A 345 29.58 -66.42 -3.99
N LEU A 346 30.55 -65.77 -3.34
CA LEU A 346 31.35 -66.37 -2.27
C LEU A 346 30.50 -66.88 -1.10
N LYS A 347 29.45 -66.16 -0.69
CA LYS A 347 28.49 -66.65 0.32
C LYS A 347 27.79 -67.95 -0.11
N LYS A 348 27.33 -68.04 -1.36
CA LYS A 348 26.71 -69.26 -1.91
C LYS A 348 27.69 -70.42 -2.05
N GLU A 349 28.97 -70.15 -2.27
CA GLU A 349 30.04 -71.16 -2.30
C GLU A 349 30.38 -71.65 -0.89
N ILE A 350 30.39 -70.76 0.11
CA ILE A 350 30.56 -71.11 1.53
C ILE A 350 29.37 -71.94 2.03
N GLU A 351 28.12 -71.55 1.70
CA GLU A 351 26.90 -72.33 2.00
C GLU A 351 26.95 -73.74 1.40
N LYS A 352 27.52 -73.89 0.20
CA LYS A 352 27.72 -75.19 -0.48
C LYS A 352 29.03 -75.89 -0.13
N SER A 353 29.82 -75.35 0.80
CA SER A 353 31.10 -75.94 1.18
C SER A 353 30.89 -77.29 1.87
N PRO A 354 31.75 -78.30 1.62
CA PRO A 354 31.74 -79.54 2.41
C PRO A 354 31.79 -79.29 3.92
N VAL A 355 32.45 -78.20 4.37
CA VAL A 355 32.50 -77.82 5.80
C VAL A 355 31.15 -77.32 6.30
N ALA A 356 30.39 -76.59 5.48
CA ALA A 356 29.04 -76.13 5.83
C ALA A 356 28.05 -77.30 5.85
N MET A 357 28.07 -78.15 4.83
CA MET A 357 27.24 -79.36 4.76
C MET A 357 27.56 -80.34 5.91
N VAL A 358 28.84 -80.55 6.25
CA VAL A 358 29.22 -81.38 7.41
C VAL A 358 28.79 -80.73 8.72
N LYS A 359 28.82 -79.40 8.84
CA LYS A 359 28.30 -78.70 10.03
C LYS A 359 26.77 -78.83 10.15
N GLU A 360 26.03 -78.74 9.06
CA GLU A 360 24.58 -78.93 9.02
C GLU A 360 24.20 -80.36 9.40
N ASN A 361 24.81 -81.37 8.75
CA ASN A 361 24.68 -82.78 9.10
C ASN A 361 25.09 -83.06 10.56
N LEU A 362 26.14 -82.39 11.07
CA LEU A 362 26.55 -82.53 12.47
C LEU A 362 25.53 -81.91 13.43
N GLN A 363 24.90 -80.78 13.08
CA GLN A 363 23.79 -80.22 13.87
C GLN A 363 22.56 -81.14 13.86
N GLU A 364 22.21 -81.73 12.71
CA GLU A 364 21.16 -82.75 12.61
C GLU A 364 21.47 -83.95 13.51
N LYS A 365 22.67 -84.53 13.41
CA LYS A 365 23.08 -85.66 14.27
C LYS A 365 23.23 -85.30 15.74
N VAL A 366 23.55 -84.06 16.09
CA VAL A 366 23.48 -83.57 17.48
C VAL A 366 22.03 -83.51 17.97
N MET A 367 21.07 -83.06 17.14
CA MET A 367 19.64 -83.09 17.51
C MET A 367 19.15 -84.53 17.71
N GLU A 368 19.44 -85.44 16.77
CA GLU A 368 19.11 -86.88 16.87
C GLU A 368 19.70 -87.50 18.15
N ILE A 369 20.96 -87.20 18.48
CA ILE A 369 21.59 -87.63 19.74
C ILE A 369 20.86 -87.05 20.98
N THR A 370 20.35 -85.81 20.94
CA THR A 370 19.57 -85.26 22.06
C THR A 370 18.17 -85.87 22.18
N GLU A 371 17.58 -86.33 21.07
CA GLU A 371 16.29 -87.02 21.07
C GLU A 371 16.42 -88.45 21.59
N LEU A 372 17.39 -89.22 21.06
CA LEU A 372 17.74 -90.55 21.55
C LEU A 372 18.14 -90.55 23.03
N LYS A 373 18.79 -89.48 23.53
CA LYS A 373 19.06 -89.31 24.98
C LYS A 373 17.79 -89.14 25.80
N LYS A 374 16.83 -88.30 25.37
CA LYS A 374 15.52 -88.18 26.05
C LYS A 374 14.77 -89.50 26.07
N GLU A 375 14.87 -90.30 25.01
CA GLU A 375 14.24 -91.62 24.91
C GLU A 375 14.93 -92.67 25.80
N LEU A 376 16.26 -92.64 25.88
CA LEU A 376 17.03 -93.41 26.84
C LEU A 376 16.67 -93.05 28.29
N ASP A 377 16.52 -91.76 28.61
CA ASP A 377 16.13 -91.29 29.93
C ASP A 377 14.70 -91.73 30.30
N ARG A 378 13.73 -91.64 29.38
CA ARG A 378 12.38 -92.22 29.55
C ARG A 378 12.46 -93.73 29.82
N THR A 379 13.27 -94.45 29.04
CA THR A 379 13.44 -95.90 29.18
C THR A 379 14.06 -96.27 30.53
N ASN A 380 15.04 -95.48 31.01
CA ASN A 380 15.63 -95.65 32.34
C ASN A 380 14.64 -95.33 33.47
N GLN A 381 13.79 -94.30 33.33
CA GLN A 381 12.71 -94.02 34.28
C GLN A 381 11.71 -95.18 34.38
N ILE A 382 11.29 -95.74 33.24
CA ILE A 382 10.41 -96.92 33.19
C ILE A 382 11.10 -98.14 33.83
N LYS A 383 12.38 -98.37 33.55
CA LYS A 383 13.19 -99.43 34.16
C LYS A 383 13.28 -99.28 35.69
N GLU A 384 13.47 -98.08 36.20
CA GLU A 384 13.54 -97.84 37.64
C GLU A 384 12.17 -97.98 38.32
N GLN A 385 11.08 -97.59 37.64
CA GLN A 385 9.71 -97.89 38.10
C GLN A 385 9.47 -99.41 38.21
N TYR A 386 9.89 -100.21 37.22
CA TYR A 386 9.84 -101.66 37.30
C TYR A 386 10.72 -102.22 38.42
N LYS A 387 11.93 -101.69 38.63
CA LYS A 387 12.80 -102.09 39.74
C LYS A 387 12.14 -101.82 41.10
N GLN A 388 11.56 -100.63 41.30
CA GLN A 388 10.81 -100.29 42.52
C GLN A 388 9.56 -101.16 42.71
N TYR A 389 8.90 -101.58 41.62
CA TYR A 389 7.80 -102.54 41.67
C TYR A 389 8.27 -103.94 42.12
N TYR A 390 9.39 -104.44 41.58
CA TYR A 390 10.00 -105.69 42.03
C TYR A 390 10.52 -105.63 43.47
N GLU A 391 11.07 -104.49 43.91
CA GLU A 391 11.49 -104.27 45.30
C GLU A 391 10.28 -104.32 46.26
N LYS A 392 9.15 -103.71 45.90
CA LYS A 392 7.88 -103.83 46.66
C LYS A 392 7.36 -105.26 46.71
N MET A 393 7.28 -105.95 45.57
CA MET A 393 6.85 -107.36 45.51
C MET A 393 7.75 -108.27 46.35
N ARG A 394 9.07 -108.02 46.38
CA ARG A 394 10.01 -108.75 47.24
C ARG A 394 9.72 -108.50 48.72
N ASP A 395 9.44 -107.27 49.10
CA ASP A 395 9.21 -106.91 50.51
C ASP A 395 7.82 -107.35 51.01
N GLU A 396 6.84 -107.48 50.11
CA GLU A 396 5.57 -108.17 50.37
C GLU A 396 5.77 -109.68 50.55
N LEU A 397 6.53 -110.35 49.68
CA LEU A 397 6.92 -111.76 49.87
C LEU A 397 7.71 -112.00 51.17
N ILE A 398 8.52 -111.04 51.61
CA ILE A 398 9.23 -111.11 52.90
C ILE A 398 8.25 -110.98 54.08
N LYS A 399 7.24 -110.09 53.99
CA LYS A 399 6.16 -110.02 54.99
C LYS A 399 5.36 -111.32 55.05
N GLU A 400 4.92 -111.83 53.91
CA GLU A 400 4.11 -113.05 53.83
C GLU A 400 4.89 -114.28 54.34
N LYS A 401 6.18 -114.40 53.98
CA LYS A 401 7.07 -115.41 54.55
C LYS A 401 7.20 -115.29 56.07
N LYS A 402 7.33 -114.07 56.60
CA LYS A 402 7.40 -113.85 58.05
C LYS A 402 6.08 -114.23 58.73
N GLN A 403 4.94 -113.82 58.18
CA GLN A 403 3.61 -114.15 58.71
C GLN A 403 3.33 -115.67 58.69
N SER A 404 3.83 -116.38 57.68
CA SER A 404 3.85 -117.85 57.64
C SER A 404 4.77 -118.48 58.71
N GLN A 405 5.90 -117.85 59.00
CA GLN A 405 6.84 -118.30 60.03
C GLN A 405 6.31 -118.05 61.46
N ASP A 406 5.67 -116.90 61.70
CA ASP A 406 5.01 -116.55 62.96
C ASP A 406 3.81 -117.50 63.23
N ASN A 407 3.02 -117.83 62.19
CA ASN A 407 1.97 -118.88 62.28
C ASN A 407 2.54 -120.26 62.63
N ASN A 408 3.69 -120.65 62.07
CA ASN A 408 4.33 -121.92 62.43
C ASN A 408 4.80 -121.96 63.89
N GLN A 409 5.29 -120.83 64.45
CA GLN A 409 5.61 -120.75 65.88
C GLN A 409 4.36 -120.85 66.76
N LEU A 410 3.23 -120.28 66.34
CA LEU A 410 1.94 -120.42 67.05
C LEU A 410 1.46 -121.88 67.09
N ILE A 411 1.63 -122.62 65.99
CA ILE A 411 1.35 -124.07 65.90
C ILE A 411 2.32 -124.87 66.80
N GLN A 412 3.60 -124.49 66.83
CA GLN A 412 4.60 -125.17 67.65
C GLN A 412 4.35 -124.98 69.16
N ASN A 413 3.89 -123.80 69.58
CA ASN A 413 3.51 -123.52 70.97
C ASN A 413 2.26 -124.30 71.40
N THR A 414 1.22 -124.37 70.55
CA THR A 414 0.01 -125.15 70.86
C THR A 414 0.27 -126.66 70.91
N LEU A 415 1.24 -127.18 70.15
CA LEU A 415 1.71 -128.56 70.29
C LEU A 415 2.41 -128.81 71.65
N LEU A 416 3.19 -127.86 72.16
CA LEU A 416 3.84 -127.95 73.48
C LEU A 416 2.82 -127.89 74.64
N GLU A 417 1.74 -127.12 74.49
CA GLU A 417 0.63 -127.13 75.46
C GLU A 417 -0.12 -128.47 75.42
N PHE A 418 -0.34 -129.05 74.24
CA PHE A 418 -0.94 -130.37 74.10
C PHE A 418 -0.09 -131.48 74.75
N GLU A 419 1.24 -131.38 74.68
CA GLU A 419 2.15 -132.32 75.34
C GLU A 419 2.15 -132.17 76.88
N LYS A 420 1.95 -130.97 77.43
CA LYS A 420 1.71 -130.78 78.87
C LYS A 420 0.43 -131.49 79.34
N VAL A 421 -0.68 -131.26 78.64
CA VAL A 421 -1.98 -131.89 78.98
C VAL A 421 -1.90 -133.42 78.93
N LYS A 422 -1.13 -133.95 77.96
CA LYS A 422 -0.84 -135.38 77.81
C LYS A 422 -0.01 -135.96 78.97
N LEU A 423 0.84 -135.17 79.62
CA LEU A 423 1.59 -135.56 80.82
C LEU A 423 0.72 -135.52 82.09
N GLU A 424 -0.15 -134.53 82.25
CA GLU A 424 -1.13 -134.49 83.37
C GLU A 424 -2.09 -135.69 83.32
N LEU A 425 -2.54 -136.08 82.12
CA LEU A 425 -3.35 -137.29 81.90
C LEU A 425 -2.62 -138.60 82.30
N LEU A 426 -1.29 -138.57 82.30
CA LEU A 426 -0.43 -139.68 82.72
C LEU A 426 -0.27 -139.72 84.25
N GLU A 427 -0.12 -138.57 84.92
CA GLU A 427 -0.18 -138.49 86.39
C GLU A 427 -1.54 -138.97 86.93
N VAL A 428 -2.65 -138.56 86.32
CA VAL A 428 -4.00 -138.97 86.74
C VAL A 428 -4.15 -140.50 86.69
N LYS A 429 -3.60 -141.16 85.66
CA LYS A 429 -3.56 -142.63 85.58
C LYS A 429 -2.69 -143.28 86.66
N GLN A 430 -1.54 -142.69 87.02
CA GLN A 430 -0.72 -143.22 88.13
C GLN A 430 -1.40 -143.02 89.50
N LYS A 431 -2.06 -141.89 89.74
CA LYS A 431 -2.77 -141.60 90.99
C LYS A 431 -3.97 -142.53 91.23
N GLN A 432 -4.63 -143.03 90.18
CA GLN A 432 -5.66 -144.08 90.32
C GLN A 432 -5.09 -145.48 90.66
N SER A 433 -3.84 -145.79 90.27
CA SER A 433 -3.22 -147.09 90.57
C SER A 433 -2.95 -147.26 92.06
N ILE A 434 -2.36 -146.24 92.70
CA ILE A 434 -1.90 -146.29 94.10
C ILE A 434 -3.07 -146.49 95.08
N ASN A 435 -4.24 -145.90 94.79
CA ASN A 435 -5.40 -145.98 95.69
C ASN A 435 -6.04 -147.38 95.76
N SER A 436 -5.69 -148.29 94.84
CA SER A 436 -6.24 -149.66 94.80
C SER A 436 -5.55 -150.61 95.79
N GLN A 437 -4.32 -150.33 96.23
CA GLN A 437 -3.57 -151.21 97.15
C GLN A 437 -3.88 -150.93 98.63
N THR A 438 -4.20 -149.69 99.00
CA THR A 438 -4.48 -149.29 100.39
C THR A 438 -5.70 -149.99 100.99
N ASN A 439 -6.75 -150.24 100.18
CA ASN A 439 -7.94 -150.97 100.63
C ASN A 439 -7.68 -152.45 100.96
N PHE A 440 -6.61 -153.05 100.44
CA PHE A 440 -6.27 -154.45 100.72
C PHE A 440 -5.72 -154.67 102.15
N GLN A 441 -5.22 -153.61 102.79
CA GLN A 441 -4.72 -153.68 104.17
C GLN A 441 -5.83 -153.46 105.21
N MET A 442 -6.76 -152.50 105.00
CA MET A 442 -7.87 -152.27 105.94
C MET A 442 -8.84 -153.46 106.02
N ILE A 443 -9.15 -154.13 104.90
CA ILE A 443 -10.05 -155.29 104.90
C ILE A 443 -9.45 -156.46 105.71
N LYS A 444 -8.12 -156.61 105.71
CA LYS A 444 -7.45 -157.66 106.50
C LYS A 444 -7.54 -157.42 108.01
N GLN A 445 -7.53 -156.15 108.44
CA GLN A 445 -7.65 -155.77 109.84
C GLN A 445 -9.10 -155.88 110.35
N ASN A 446 -10.09 -155.62 109.49
CA ASN A 446 -11.51 -155.79 109.81
C ASN A 446 -11.94 -157.27 109.95
N MET A 447 -11.20 -158.21 109.36
CA MET A 447 -11.44 -159.66 109.55
C MET A 447 -11.15 -160.13 110.99
N GLU A 448 -10.18 -159.52 111.67
CA GLU A 448 -9.83 -159.86 113.06
C GLU A 448 -10.86 -159.30 114.06
N ILE A 449 -11.49 -158.17 113.74
CA ILE A 449 -12.59 -157.57 114.52
C ILE A 449 -13.87 -158.39 114.37
N TYR A 450 -14.22 -158.82 113.14
CA TYR A 450 -15.45 -159.59 112.89
C TYR A 450 -15.43 -160.99 113.54
N GLN A 451 -14.25 -161.56 113.83
CA GLN A 451 -14.14 -162.78 114.65
C GLN A 451 -14.49 -162.57 116.13
N GLN A 452 -14.47 -161.33 116.64
CA GLN A 452 -14.95 -161.01 118.00
C GLN A 452 -16.46 -160.75 118.02
N GLU A 453 -17.02 -160.09 117.01
CA GLU A 453 -18.46 -159.76 116.96
C GLU A 453 -19.38 -160.98 116.76
N GLN A 454 -18.86 -162.05 116.13
CA GLN A 454 -19.56 -163.35 116.02
C GLN A 454 -19.96 -163.97 117.37
N GLN A 455 -19.35 -163.57 118.50
CA GLN A 455 -19.71 -164.06 119.82
C GLN A 455 -20.81 -163.25 120.55
N GLN A 456 -21.30 -162.13 119.99
CA GLN A 456 -22.32 -161.31 120.67
C GLN A 456 -23.62 -161.05 119.90
N GLN A 457 -23.66 -161.18 118.56
CA GLN A 457 -24.89 -160.88 117.78
C GLN A 457 -25.52 -162.07 117.05
N GLN A 458 -25.44 -163.27 117.64
CA GLN A 458 -26.33 -164.39 117.29
C GLN A 458 -27.75 -164.22 117.88
N GLN A 459 -28.19 -162.99 118.20
CA GLN A 459 -29.42 -162.74 118.98
C GLN A 459 -30.27 -161.53 118.51
N GLN A 460 -30.14 -161.12 117.26
CA GLN A 460 -31.20 -160.34 116.58
C GLN A 460 -31.25 -160.67 115.08
N GLN A 461 -32.46 -160.59 114.50
CA GLN A 461 -32.80 -161.30 113.25
C GLN A 461 -33.24 -160.36 112.12
N GLN A 462 -32.85 -160.73 110.88
CA GLN A 462 -33.63 -160.64 109.63
C GLN A 462 -33.93 -159.27 108.93
N GLN A 463 -33.89 -159.32 107.58
CA GLN A 463 -34.53 -158.41 106.57
C GLN A 463 -33.92 -156.98 106.40
N GLN A 464 -33.88 -156.28 105.23
CA GLN A 464 -34.35 -156.52 103.83
C GLN A 464 -33.70 -155.56 102.75
N TYR A 465 -33.28 -156.07 101.57
CA TYR A 465 -33.54 -155.65 100.14
C TYR A 465 -33.43 -154.20 99.49
N GLN A 466 -32.58 -154.04 98.41
CA GLN A 466 -32.85 -153.59 96.97
C GLN A 466 -32.86 -152.10 96.33
N GLN A 467 -32.28 -151.91 95.08
CA GLN A 467 -32.63 -151.05 93.83
C GLN A 467 -32.05 -149.61 93.33
N GLN A 468 -31.73 -149.47 91.99
CA GLN A 468 -31.77 -148.38 90.87
C GLN A 468 -31.11 -146.90 90.94
N ILE A 469 -31.01 -145.87 89.98
CA ILE A 469 -31.35 -145.39 88.53
C ILE A 469 -30.55 -144.01 88.12
N ILE A 470 -30.49 -143.17 86.99
CA ILE A 470 -30.71 -143.05 85.46
C ILE A 470 -30.19 -141.71 84.68
N ASN A 471 -29.90 -141.70 83.33
CA ASN A 471 -29.92 -140.69 82.13
C ASN A 471 -29.02 -139.33 81.85
N PRO A 472 -29.38 -138.22 81.03
CA PRO A 472 -28.60 -137.52 79.87
C PRO A 472 -28.59 -135.90 79.77
N PRO A 473 -28.62 -135.00 78.66
CA PRO A 473 -28.14 -134.78 77.20
C PRO A 473 -27.68 -133.30 76.66
N LYS A 474 -27.45 -133.03 75.30
CA LYS A 474 -27.43 -131.73 74.41
C LYS A 474 -26.15 -130.74 74.24
N VAL A 475 -25.90 -129.74 73.28
CA VAL A 475 -26.21 -129.37 71.80
C VAL A 475 -25.71 -127.93 71.19
N GLU A 476 -25.78 -127.62 69.83
CA GLU A 476 -25.94 -126.31 68.97
C GLU A 476 -24.78 -125.19 68.76
N GLN A 477 -24.64 -124.11 67.87
CA GLN A 477 -25.16 -123.34 66.62
C GLN A 477 -24.14 -122.14 66.19
N ILE A 478 -24.13 -121.11 65.23
CA ILE A 478 -24.51 -120.59 63.80
C ILE A 478 -23.85 -119.11 63.51
N GLN A 479 -23.71 -118.20 62.44
CA GLN A 479 -24.19 -117.75 61.02
C GLN A 479 -23.19 -116.92 60.01
N GLU A 480 -23.56 -115.77 59.29
CA GLU A 480 -23.01 -115.13 57.96
C GLU A 480 -22.85 -113.50 57.87
N TYR A 481 -22.73 -112.57 56.82
CA TYR A 481 -22.69 -112.39 55.28
C TYR A 481 -22.41 -110.89 54.66
N ASN A 482 -21.96 -110.65 53.36
CA ASN A 482 -22.15 -109.50 52.30
C ASN A 482 -21.41 -108.05 52.26
N ASN A 483 -21.43 -107.08 51.24
CA ASN A 483 -21.18 -106.96 49.71
C ASN A 483 -21.18 -105.51 48.94
N GLN A 484 -20.47 -105.27 47.76
CA GLN A 484 -20.57 -104.33 46.51
C GLN A 484 -20.43 -102.72 46.29
N SER A 485 -19.99 -102.19 45.08
CA SER A 485 -20.48 -100.98 44.20
C SER A 485 -19.50 -100.09 43.25
N ASN A 486 -19.95 -99.07 42.41
CA ASN A 486 -19.29 -98.45 41.15
C ASN A 486 -19.64 -96.95 40.58
N ASN A 487 -18.88 -96.35 39.56
CA ASN A 487 -19.22 -95.36 38.40
C ASN A 487 -18.88 -93.75 38.26
N PRO A 488 -18.99 -93.00 37.06
CA PRO A 488 -18.09 -91.84 36.57
C PRO A 488 -18.62 -90.57 35.70
N PHE A 489 -17.76 -89.84 34.87
CA PHE A 489 -17.94 -88.84 33.70
C PHE A 489 -17.60 -87.27 33.87
N LYS A 490 -17.45 -86.26 32.92
CA LYS A 490 -17.55 -85.97 31.41
C LYS A 490 -16.97 -84.57 30.84
N ASN A 491 -16.90 -84.33 29.48
CA ASN A 491 -16.85 -83.04 28.62
C ASN A 491 -15.57 -82.12 28.47
N GLY A 492 -15.31 -81.14 27.51
CA GLY A 492 -15.73 -80.82 26.08
C GLY A 492 -15.60 -79.33 25.47
N LEU A 493 -15.16 -79.13 24.17
CA LEU A 493 -15.38 -77.99 23.13
C LEU A 493 -14.56 -76.61 23.16
N ILE A 494 -14.45 -75.56 22.24
CA ILE A 494 -14.60 -75.08 20.76
C ILE A 494 -14.25 -73.50 20.65
N ASP A 495 -14.00 -72.60 19.63
CA ASP A 495 -13.59 -72.34 18.16
C ASP A 495 -13.44 -70.76 17.87
N LYS A 496 -13.14 -70.00 16.73
CA LYS A 496 -12.46 -70.00 15.35
C LYS A 496 -12.41 -68.54 14.66
N SER A 497 -11.80 -68.33 13.44
CA SER A 497 -11.82 -67.16 12.42
C SER A 497 -10.66 -66.08 12.42
N SER A 498 -10.39 -65.06 11.51
CA SER A 498 -10.98 -64.39 10.26
C SER A 498 -9.93 -63.55 9.36
N GLN A 499 -10.29 -62.64 8.40
CA GLN A 499 -9.39 -61.87 7.43
C GLN A 499 -9.86 -60.48 6.82
N LYS A 500 -8.94 -59.50 6.49
CA LYS A 500 -8.75 -58.76 5.17
C LYS A 500 -7.70 -57.58 5.16
N LEU A 501 -7.44 -56.94 4.00
CA LEU A 501 -6.34 -55.98 3.64
C LEU A 501 -6.88 -54.53 3.29
N THR A 502 -6.19 -53.45 2.82
CA THR A 502 -4.98 -53.26 1.93
C THR A 502 -4.48 -51.77 1.82
N PHE A 503 -3.30 -51.54 1.18
CA PHE A 503 -2.75 -50.31 0.52
C PHE A 503 -1.93 -49.22 1.28
N GLN A 504 -1.12 -48.47 0.50
CA GLN A 504 -0.02 -47.55 0.90
C GLN A 504 -0.22 -46.10 0.40
N LYS A 505 0.50 -45.13 1.00
CA LYS A 505 1.16 -44.05 0.22
C LYS A 505 2.37 -43.43 0.95
N ASN A 506 3.36 -42.99 0.19
CA ASN A 506 4.59 -42.36 0.70
C ASN A 506 4.39 -40.88 1.01
N GLN A 507 5.16 -40.35 1.97
CA GLN A 507 5.64 -38.96 1.94
C GLN A 507 7.18 -38.96 1.92
N LYS A 508 7.78 -38.10 1.10
CA LYS A 508 9.23 -37.84 1.10
C LYS A 508 9.49 -36.49 1.76
N SER A 509 10.56 -36.43 2.53
CA SER A 509 11.04 -35.19 3.17
C SER A 509 11.39 -34.13 2.11
N TYR A 510 10.97 -32.89 2.38
CA TYR A 510 11.50 -31.68 1.76
C TYR A 510 12.42 -30.93 2.74
N LYS A 511 13.27 -30.07 2.19
CA LYS A 511 14.44 -29.50 2.88
C LYS A 511 14.08 -28.45 3.95
N ASN A 512 15.00 -28.30 4.89
CA ASN A 512 14.98 -27.31 5.99
C ASN A 512 14.46 -25.93 5.58
N TYR A 513 13.39 -25.49 6.24
CA TYR A 513 13.20 -24.08 6.58
C TYR A 513 13.81 -23.84 7.98
N PRO A 514 14.26 -22.62 8.31
CA PRO A 514 14.62 -22.28 9.68
C PRO A 514 13.40 -22.40 10.61
N ASN A 515 13.58 -23.03 11.77
CA ASN A 515 12.47 -23.34 12.68
C ASN A 515 11.82 -22.05 13.23
N LEU A 516 10.50 -21.94 13.11
CA LEU A 516 9.69 -20.78 13.47
C LEU A 516 8.63 -21.08 14.55
N ASP A 517 8.69 -22.24 15.21
CA ASP A 517 7.64 -22.81 16.08
C ASP A 517 7.41 -22.06 17.41
N ASN A 518 7.92 -20.84 17.58
CA ASN A 518 7.78 -20.00 18.79
C ASN A 518 7.73 -18.48 18.47
N LYS A 519 7.05 -18.07 17.40
CA LYS A 519 6.71 -16.66 17.14
C LYS A 519 5.20 -16.51 16.90
N SER A 520 4.63 -15.38 17.37
CA SER A 520 3.27 -14.98 17.00
C SER A 520 3.16 -14.79 15.49
N ASP A 521 2.01 -15.13 14.88
CA ASP A 521 1.77 -14.93 13.43
C ASP A 521 2.05 -13.48 12.99
N LEU A 522 1.70 -12.49 13.81
CA LEU A 522 2.03 -11.08 13.60
C LEU A 522 3.55 -10.86 13.44
N GLN A 523 4.35 -11.53 14.27
CA GLN A 523 5.81 -11.43 14.27
C GLN A 523 6.46 -12.24 13.13
N ARG A 524 5.80 -13.29 12.62
CA ARG A 524 6.21 -13.96 11.37
C ARG A 524 5.98 -13.03 10.18
N LEU A 525 4.78 -12.47 10.04
CA LEU A 525 4.42 -11.60 8.92
C LEU A 525 5.23 -10.30 8.89
N LEU A 526 5.53 -9.71 10.05
CA LEU A 526 6.46 -8.57 10.14
C LEU A 526 7.85 -8.92 9.59
N GLN A 527 8.42 -10.05 10.02
CA GLN A 527 9.74 -10.49 9.56
C GLN A 527 9.74 -10.87 8.06
N GLU A 528 8.66 -11.45 7.56
CA GLU A 528 8.48 -11.79 6.14
C GLU A 528 8.38 -10.53 5.27
N ARG A 529 7.61 -9.52 5.71
CA ARG A 529 7.53 -8.20 5.07
C ARG A 529 8.87 -7.47 5.06
N GLU A 530 9.59 -7.45 6.18
CA GLU A 530 10.91 -6.81 6.26
C GLU A 530 11.93 -7.51 5.35
N TYR A 531 11.97 -8.85 5.33
CA TYR A 531 12.88 -9.63 4.48
C TYR A 531 12.61 -9.42 2.98
N LEU A 532 11.35 -9.30 2.56
CA LEU A 532 10.99 -9.04 1.15
C LEU A 532 11.36 -7.61 0.69
N ILE A 533 11.39 -6.64 1.60
CA ILE A 533 11.86 -5.28 1.31
C ILE A 533 13.40 -5.24 1.35
N GLU A 534 14.03 -5.93 2.30
CA GLU A 534 15.50 -5.99 2.45
C GLU A 534 16.19 -6.77 1.32
N SER A 535 15.50 -7.71 0.65
CA SER A 535 16.03 -8.37 -0.55
C SER A 535 16.21 -7.42 -1.74
N GLY A 536 15.52 -6.26 -1.73
CA GLY A 536 15.50 -5.30 -2.83
C GLY A 536 14.69 -5.74 -4.06
N GLU A 537 14.10 -6.94 -4.05
CA GLU A 537 13.26 -7.44 -5.14
C GLU A 537 11.82 -6.87 -5.12
N TYR A 538 11.39 -6.34 -3.98
CA TYR A 538 10.07 -5.71 -3.79
C TYR A 538 10.20 -4.30 -3.21
N GLN A 539 9.29 -3.41 -3.60
CA GLN A 539 9.16 -2.05 -3.07
C GLN A 539 8.04 -1.97 -2.02
N VAL A 540 8.02 -0.89 -1.23
CA VAL A 540 7.01 -0.68 -0.18
C VAL A 540 5.58 -0.65 -0.74
N ASP A 541 5.44 -0.19 -2.00
CA ASP A 541 4.17 -0.02 -2.70
C ASP A 541 3.76 -1.27 -3.52
N ASP A 542 4.50 -2.39 -3.45
CA ASP A 542 4.15 -3.61 -4.18
C ASP A 542 2.86 -4.27 -3.62
N PRO A 543 1.97 -4.82 -4.46
CA PRO A 543 0.71 -5.43 -4.01
C PRO A 543 0.87 -6.55 -2.96
N LEU A 544 1.99 -7.27 -3.00
CA LEU A 544 2.33 -8.30 -2.00
C LEU A 544 2.71 -7.68 -0.64
N ILE A 545 3.43 -6.56 -0.65
CA ILE A 545 3.83 -5.82 0.55
C ILE A 545 2.62 -5.08 1.14
N GLU A 546 1.74 -4.52 0.32
CA GLU A 546 0.44 -4.01 0.77
C GLU A 546 -0.38 -5.10 1.48
N GLU A 547 -0.50 -6.29 0.89
CA GLU A 547 -1.33 -7.37 1.44
C GLU A 547 -0.77 -7.93 2.75
N LEU A 548 0.55 -8.12 2.84
CA LEU A 548 1.22 -8.41 4.12
C LEU A 548 0.97 -7.28 5.15
N THR A 549 1.02 -6.01 4.74
CA THR A 549 0.75 -4.87 5.63
C THR A 549 -0.69 -4.88 6.13
N LYS A 550 -1.68 -5.21 5.29
CA LYS A 550 -3.10 -5.37 5.68
C LYS A 550 -3.28 -6.52 6.67
N GLN A 551 -2.62 -7.65 6.46
CA GLN A 551 -2.70 -8.80 7.37
C GLN A 551 -2.02 -8.53 8.73
N ILE A 552 -0.87 -7.84 8.73
CA ILE A 552 -0.22 -7.32 9.95
C ILE A 552 -1.17 -6.37 10.69
N GLN A 553 -1.85 -5.46 9.99
CA GLN A 553 -2.78 -4.51 10.60
C GLN A 553 -4.05 -5.19 11.15
N GLN A 554 -4.52 -6.27 10.53
CA GLN A 554 -5.63 -7.09 11.06
C GLN A 554 -5.24 -7.88 12.32
N LEU A 555 -4.00 -8.39 12.39
CA LEU A 555 -3.51 -9.18 13.52
C LEU A 555 -2.94 -8.34 14.68
N GLY A 556 -2.51 -7.10 14.41
CA GLY A 556 -2.10 -6.11 15.41
C GLY A 556 -3.24 -5.21 15.93
N GLY A 557 -4.50 -5.48 15.54
CA GLY A 557 -5.65 -4.62 15.81
C GLY A 557 -6.31 -4.81 17.17
N HIS A 558 -5.58 -4.58 18.27
CA HIS A 558 -6.15 -4.47 19.63
C HIS A 558 -5.44 -3.39 20.48
#